data_AF-A0A7X7J6Z4-F1
#
_entry.id   AF-A0A7X7J6Z4-F1
#
_cell.length_a   1.000
_cell.length_b   1.000
_cell.length_c   1.000
_cell.angle_alpha   90.00
_cell.angle_beta   90.00
_cell.angle_gamma   90.00
#
_symmetry.space_group_name_H-M   'P 1'
#
loop_
_entity.id
_entity.type
_entity.pdbx_description
1 polymer ?
#
loop_
_entity_poly.entity_id
_entity_poly.type
_entity_poly.pdbx_seq_one_letter_code
_entity_poly.pdbx_strand_id
1 'polypeptide(L)'
;MFKFLLLFVFVFSASGPLGAAPVLSDLQSAIMDEDYAKAKTLARDLLIQHLPSVQQAEVRYYLGLSHLRTGEYTEAHDIFRKILSDRSADDVADKAAVGLIDVLYAQGEYEKVLREATKLVSRRRASDMMSLVLLRSARANLKLGRWNQAREALEQVVAQYPDSFEAPVARQLLDEKQYFSVQVGAFGDEGRAHQLVRDLNTRGEYAYIIEAKAADGRVLYRVRVGKLTSLEEARGLESRLSGFGYPTLIYP
;
A
#
# COMPACT_ATOMS: atom_id res chain seq x y z
N MET A 1 29.27 -75.03 20.60
CA MET A 1 29.90 -74.39 21.78
C MET A 1 29.66 -72.88 21.63
N PHE A 2 28.84 -72.29 22.53
CA PHE A 2 28.55 -70.84 22.74
C PHE A 2 28.18 -69.97 21.51
N LYS A 3 26.89 -69.72 21.19
CA LYS A 3 25.97 -68.68 21.71
C LYS A 3 26.61 -67.29 21.94
N PHE A 4 26.24 -66.29 21.13
CA PHE A 4 25.72 -65.00 21.62
C PHE A 4 24.88 -64.30 20.54
N LEU A 5 23.60 -64.10 20.88
CA LEU A 5 22.58 -63.35 20.16
C LEU A 5 22.60 -61.93 20.75
N LEU A 6 22.95 -60.92 19.95
CA LEU A 6 22.92 -59.52 20.38
C LEU A 6 21.55 -58.93 20.03
N LEU A 7 20.65 -58.98 21.02
CA LEU A 7 19.35 -58.32 21.02
C LEU A 7 19.58 -56.84 21.39
N PHE A 8 19.51 -55.93 20.43
CA PHE A 8 19.42 -54.49 20.73
C PHE A 8 18.01 -54.20 21.25
N VAL A 9 17.87 -54.11 22.57
CA VAL A 9 16.68 -53.58 23.22
C VAL A 9 16.70 -52.07 23.04
N PHE A 10 15.87 -51.56 22.12
CA PHE A 10 15.46 -50.16 22.13
C PHE A 10 14.62 -49.93 23.38
N VAL A 11 15.22 -49.35 24.42
CA VAL A 11 14.44 -48.75 25.52
C VAL A 11 13.88 -47.44 24.98
N PHE A 12 12.67 -47.51 24.42
CA PHE A 12 11.82 -46.34 24.27
C PHE A 12 11.41 -45.89 25.67
N SER A 13 12.13 -44.94 26.23
CA SER A 13 11.61 -44.14 27.34
C SER A 13 10.52 -43.24 26.76
N ALA A 14 9.28 -43.57 27.13
CA ALA A 14 8.09 -42.78 26.84
C ALA A 14 8.18 -41.42 27.54
N SER A 15 8.58 -40.40 26.79
CA SER A 15 8.15 -39.02 27.00
C SER A 15 6.97 -38.80 26.04
N GLY A 16 5.91 -38.10 26.47
CA GLY A 16 4.72 -37.81 25.65
C GLY A 16 5.04 -37.13 24.31
N PRO A 17 4.05 -36.81 23.45
CA PRO A 17 4.32 -36.26 22.14
C PRO A 17 4.99 -34.88 22.31
N LEU A 18 6.33 -34.86 22.30
CA LEU A 18 7.06 -33.69 21.86
C LEU A 18 6.63 -33.52 20.41
N GLY A 19 5.74 -32.56 20.16
CA GLY A 19 5.47 -32.11 18.80
C GLY A 19 6.81 -31.91 18.11
N ALA A 20 6.98 -32.48 16.92
CA ALA A 20 8.21 -32.36 16.17
C ALA A 20 8.68 -30.89 16.16
N ALA A 21 9.99 -30.66 16.32
CA ALA A 21 10.52 -29.31 16.28
C ALA A 21 10.04 -28.62 14.99
N PRO A 22 9.56 -27.36 15.06
CA PRO A 22 8.97 -26.73 13.89
C PRO A 22 10.02 -26.64 12.79
N VAL A 23 9.60 -26.97 11.57
CA VAL A 23 10.44 -26.86 10.37
C VAL A 23 9.96 -25.72 9.48
N LEU A 24 10.83 -25.23 8.60
CA LEU A 24 10.52 -24.10 7.72
C LEU A 24 9.25 -24.33 6.88
N SER A 25 8.96 -25.58 6.49
CA SER A 25 7.75 -25.93 5.74
C SER A 25 6.47 -25.70 6.54
N ASP A 26 6.48 -25.88 7.86
CA ASP A 26 5.30 -25.64 8.71
C ASP A 26 4.98 -24.14 8.76
N LEU A 27 6.03 -23.31 8.84
CA LEU A 27 5.91 -21.86 8.77
C LEU A 27 5.37 -21.42 7.40
N GLN A 28 5.92 -21.94 6.32
CA GLN A 28 5.44 -21.66 4.96
C GLN A 28 3.98 -22.09 4.78
N SER A 29 3.56 -23.25 5.31
CA SER A 29 2.16 -23.68 5.31
C SER A 29 1.28 -22.69 6.07
N ALA A 30 1.67 -22.29 7.28
CA ALA A 30 0.89 -21.32 8.05
C ALA A 30 0.74 -19.97 7.34
N ILE A 31 1.76 -19.53 6.59
CA ILE A 31 1.69 -18.32 5.75
C ILE A 31 0.70 -18.50 4.60
N MET A 32 0.71 -19.65 3.93
CA MET A 32 -0.24 -19.97 2.85
C MET A 32 -1.68 -20.08 3.36
N ASP A 33 -1.87 -20.64 4.55
CA ASP A 33 -3.17 -20.77 5.22
C ASP A 33 -3.66 -19.44 5.85
N GLU A 34 -2.86 -18.37 5.75
CA GLU A 34 -3.07 -17.07 6.39
C GLU A 34 -3.21 -17.12 7.92
N ASP A 35 -2.76 -18.20 8.57
CA ASP A 35 -2.69 -18.31 10.02
C ASP A 35 -1.46 -17.58 10.56
N TYR A 36 -1.52 -16.25 10.50
CA TYR A 36 -0.41 -15.37 10.92
C TYR A 36 -0.12 -15.45 12.42
N ALA A 37 -1.08 -15.86 13.25
CA ALA A 37 -0.85 -16.08 14.67
C ALA A 37 0.08 -17.29 14.87
N LYS A 38 -0.25 -18.42 14.23
CA LYS A 38 0.60 -19.62 14.24
C LYS A 38 1.94 -19.36 13.57
N ALA A 39 1.97 -18.66 12.44
CA ALA A 39 3.21 -18.30 11.75
C ALA A 39 4.16 -17.50 12.64
N LYS A 40 3.66 -16.54 13.44
CA LYS A 40 4.50 -15.81 14.41
C LYS A 40 5.14 -16.73 15.45
N THR A 41 4.38 -17.68 16.00
CA THR A 41 4.89 -18.65 16.98
C THR A 41 5.96 -19.54 16.36
N LEU A 42 5.66 -20.16 15.22
CA LEU A 42 6.60 -21.03 14.49
C LEU A 42 7.88 -20.29 14.11
N ALA A 43 7.78 -19.05 13.62
CA ALA A 43 8.94 -18.26 13.25
C ALA A 43 9.82 -17.90 14.46
N ARG A 44 9.25 -17.60 15.63
CA ARG A 44 10.02 -17.35 16.86
C ARG A 44 10.75 -18.61 17.31
N ASP A 45 10.06 -19.75 17.30
CA ASP A 45 10.65 -21.03 17.68
C ASP A 45 11.79 -21.44 16.74
N LEU A 46 11.63 -21.22 15.43
CA LEU A 46 12.67 -21.44 14.42
C LEU A 46 13.89 -20.53 14.61
N LEU A 47 13.69 -19.27 15.00
CA LEU A 47 14.80 -18.32 15.22
C LEU A 47 15.61 -18.60 16.49
N ILE A 48 15.10 -19.41 17.41
CA ILE A 48 15.86 -19.91 18.57
C ILE A 48 16.81 -21.05 18.13
N GLN A 49 16.49 -21.75 17.06
CA GLN A 49 17.31 -22.83 16.52
C GLN A 49 18.53 -22.29 15.75
N HIS A 50 19.60 -23.08 15.68
CA HIS A 50 20.80 -22.74 14.91
C HIS A 50 20.60 -22.98 13.41
N LEU A 51 19.78 -22.13 12.77
CA LEU A 51 19.56 -22.15 11.33
C LEU A 51 20.72 -21.47 10.57
N PRO A 52 21.01 -21.87 9.33
CA PRO A 52 21.86 -21.11 8.42
C PRO A 52 21.36 -19.67 8.24
N SER A 53 22.26 -18.71 8.02
CA SER A 53 21.92 -17.27 7.92
C SER A 53 20.83 -16.97 6.88
N VAL A 54 20.89 -17.63 5.71
CA VAL A 54 19.89 -17.48 4.64
C VAL A 54 18.50 -17.91 5.10
N GLN A 55 18.40 -19.05 5.80
CA GLN A 55 17.12 -19.52 6.35
C GLN A 55 16.63 -18.61 7.48
N GLN A 56 17.53 -18.08 8.31
CA GLN A 56 17.14 -17.08 9.33
C GLN A 56 16.55 -15.82 8.68
N ALA A 57 17.10 -15.37 7.55
CA ALA A 57 16.58 -14.21 6.82
C ALA A 57 15.17 -14.47 6.29
N GLU A 58 14.91 -15.66 5.72
CA GLU A 58 13.58 -16.06 5.27
C GLU A 58 12.58 -16.16 6.44
N VAL A 59 12.98 -16.77 7.55
CA VAL A 59 12.12 -16.86 8.75
C VAL A 59 11.81 -15.47 9.31
N ARG A 60 12.78 -14.56 9.35
CA ARG A 60 12.55 -13.15 9.75
C ARG A 60 11.59 -12.46 8.80
N TYR A 61 11.70 -12.71 7.49
CA TYR A 61 10.76 -12.14 6.51
C TYR A 61 9.32 -12.58 6.80
N TYR A 62 9.07 -13.87 7.01
CA TYR A 62 7.73 -14.36 7.36
C TYR A 62 7.23 -13.86 8.71
N LEU A 63 8.12 -13.68 9.69
CA LEU A 63 7.76 -13.06 10.97
C LEU A 63 7.31 -11.60 10.76
N GLY A 64 8.05 -10.81 9.98
CA GLY A 64 7.70 -9.43 9.65
C GLY A 64 6.38 -9.35 8.86
N LEU A 65 6.19 -10.24 7.88
CA LEU A 65 4.94 -10.36 7.12
C LEU A 65 3.75 -10.67 8.04
N SER A 66 3.94 -11.59 8.98
CA SER A 66 2.88 -11.98 9.91
C SER A 66 2.50 -10.82 10.83
N HIS A 67 3.49 -10.08 11.36
CA HIS A 67 3.24 -8.86 12.14
C HIS A 67 2.46 -7.82 11.32
N LEU A 68 2.86 -7.57 10.06
CA LEU A 68 2.15 -6.67 9.15
C LEU A 68 0.69 -7.09 8.95
N ARG A 69 0.45 -8.38 8.67
CA ARG A 69 -0.90 -8.91 8.42
C ARG A 69 -1.79 -8.93 9.66
N THR A 70 -1.21 -8.93 10.86
CA THR A 70 -1.95 -8.80 12.13
C THR A 70 -2.05 -7.35 12.65
N GLY A 71 -1.60 -6.35 11.88
CA GLY A 71 -1.69 -4.93 12.27
C GLY A 71 -0.62 -4.46 13.26
N GLU A 72 0.36 -5.29 13.56
CA GLU A 72 1.48 -5.01 14.48
C GLU A 72 2.60 -4.30 13.71
N TYR A 73 2.30 -3.07 13.28
CA TYR A 73 3.11 -2.34 12.31
C TYR A 73 4.50 -1.94 12.82
N THR A 74 4.64 -1.64 14.12
CA THR A 74 5.93 -1.27 14.71
C THR A 74 6.91 -2.44 14.66
N GLU A 75 6.45 -3.62 15.06
CA GLU A 75 7.22 -4.86 15.04
C GLU A 75 7.59 -5.26 13.61
N ALA A 76 6.63 -5.18 12.68
CA ALA A 76 6.88 -5.44 11.26
C ALA A 76 7.95 -4.48 10.68
N HIS A 77 7.83 -3.18 10.97
CA HIS A 77 8.79 -2.16 10.54
C HIS A 77 10.21 -2.48 10.98
N ASP A 78 10.39 -2.80 12.26
CA ASP A 78 11.72 -3.05 12.82
C ASP A 78 12.34 -4.36 12.31
N ILE A 79 11.52 -5.40 12.11
CA ILE A 79 11.96 -6.65 11.48
C ILE A 79 12.42 -6.40 10.04
N PHE A 80 11.63 -5.71 9.22
CA PHE A 80 12.01 -5.43 7.83
C PHE A 80 13.25 -4.55 7.74
N ARG A 81 13.38 -3.51 8.59
CA ARG A 81 14.62 -2.71 8.65
C ARG A 81 15.84 -3.55 9.01
N LYS A 82 15.71 -4.49 9.95
CA LYS A 82 16.81 -5.38 10.34
C LYS A 82 17.25 -6.25 9.15
N ILE A 83 16.31 -6.81 8.40
CA ILE A 83 16.59 -7.57 7.18
C ILE A 83 17.36 -6.71 6.17
N LEU A 84 16.89 -5.48 5.92
CA LEU A 84 17.53 -4.56 4.96
C LEU A 84 18.93 -4.08 5.38
N SER A 85 19.30 -4.23 6.66
CA SER A 85 20.63 -3.91 7.17
C SER A 85 21.61 -5.10 7.13
N ASP A 86 21.10 -6.31 6.88
CA ASP A 86 21.87 -7.56 6.89
C ASP A 86 22.22 -8.01 5.46
N ARG A 87 23.50 -7.96 5.10
CA ARG A 87 23.99 -8.36 3.76
C ARG A 87 23.80 -9.85 3.46
N SER A 88 23.61 -10.69 4.48
CA SER A 88 23.34 -12.12 4.28
C SER A 88 21.90 -12.41 3.85
N ALA A 89 21.04 -11.38 3.83
CA ALA A 89 19.62 -11.48 3.50
C ALA A 89 19.28 -11.02 2.06
N ASP A 90 20.26 -11.04 1.15
CA ASP A 90 20.11 -10.54 -0.22
C ASP A 90 18.90 -11.15 -0.97
N ASP A 91 18.60 -12.44 -0.73
CA ASP A 91 17.49 -13.18 -1.36
C ASP A 91 16.09 -12.70 -0.94
N VAL A 92 15.99 -12.06 0.24
CA VAL A 92 14.72 -11.54 0.78
C VAL A 92 14.70 -10.03 0.90
N ALA A 93 15.80 -9.34 0.54
CA ALA A 93 15.94 -7.91 0.69
C ALA A 93 14.86 -7.13 -0.08
N ASP A 94 14.59 -7.51 -1.33
CA ASP A 94 13.54 -6.87 -2.14
C ASP A 94 12.15 -7.10 -1.53
N LYS A 95 11.86 -8.33 -1.07
CA LYS A 95 10.60 -8.67 -0.40
C LYS A 95 10.42 -7.87 0.91
N ALA A 96 11.49 -7.72 1.68
CA ALA A 96 11.48 -6.95 2.92
C ALA A 96 11.35 -5.44 2.65
N ALA A 97 11.92 -4.92 1.56
CA ALA A 97 11.74 -3.54 1.15
C ALA A 97 10.27 -3.24 0.78
N VAL A 98 9.63 -4.15 0.03
CA VAL A 98 8.18 -4.07 -0.23
C VAL A 98 7.37 -4.19 1.06
N GLY A 99 7.74 -5.11 1.96
CA GLY A 99 7.11 -5.23 3.28
C GLY A 99 7.18 -3.94 4.09
N LEU A 100 8.33 -3.27 4.09
CA LEU A 100 8.51 -1.96 4.73
C LEU A 100 7.63 -0.88 4.09
N ILE A 101 7.56 -0.84 2.75
CA ILE A 101 6.65 0.06 2.03
C ILE A 101 5.19 -0.17 2.47
N ASP A 102 4.77 -1.43 2.57
CA ASP A 102 3.40 -1.79 2.96
C ASP A 102 3.08 -1.41 4.41
N VAL A 103 4.05 -1.55 5.32
CA VAL A 103 3.94 -1.05 6.71
C VAL A 103 3.76 0.47 6.74
N LEU A 104 4.62 1.20 6.04
CA LEU A 104 4.54 2.67 5.98
C LEU A 104 3.22 3.14 5.37
N TYR A 105 2.73 2.44 4.35
CA TYR A 105 1.43 2.72 3.74
C TYR A 105 0.28 2.50 4.74
N ALA A 106 0.31 1.38 5.48
CA ALA A 106 -0.69 1.06 6.49
C ALA A 106 -0.71 2.08 7.65
N GLN A 107 0.44 2.69 7.97
CA GLN A 107 0.57 3.77 8.95
C GLN A 107 0.16 5.15 8.41
N GLY A 108 -0.22 5.26 7.13
CA GLY A 108 -0.56 6.53 6.49
C GLY A 108 0.64 7.42 6.18
N GLU A 109 1.85 6.89 6.28
CA GLU A 109 3.09 7.62 6.07
C GLU A 109 3.48 7.67 4.58
N TYR A 110 2.57 8.17 3.74
CA TYR A 110 2.68 8.08 2.28
C TYR A 110 3.93 8.76 1.70
N GLU A 111 4.43 9.83 2.32
CA GLU A 111 5.70 10.45 1.89
C GLU A 111 6.90 9.54 2.15
N LYS A 112 6.87 8.74 3.22
CA LYS A 112 7.92 7.76 3.50
C LYS A 112 7.84 6.60 2.51
N VAL A 113 6.64 6.16 2.14
CA VAL A 113 6.40 5.19 1.07
C VAL A 113 7.11 5.61 -0.22
N LEU A 114 6.89 6.84 -0.68
CA LEU A 114 7.51 7.32 -1.93
C LEU A 114 9.03 7.37 -1.86
N ARG A 115 9.61 7.72 -0.70
CA ARG A 115 11.06 7.70 -0.50
C ARG A 115 11.64 6.29 -0.56
N GLU A 116 11.03 5.33 0.12
CA GLU A 116 11.52 3.94 0.10
C GLU A 116 11.32 3.28 -1.27
N ALA A 117 10.20 3.54 -1.94
CA ALA A 117 9.98 3.09 -3.31
C ALA A 117 11.03 3.65 -4.29
N THR A 118 11.36 4.95 -4.19
CA THR A 118 12.40 5.59 -5.02
C THR A 118 13.78 4.96 -4.78
N LYS A 119 14.12 4.61 -3.53
CA LYS A 119 15.36 3.90 -3.21
C LYS A 119 15.39 2.51 -3.86
N LEU A 120 14.27 1.79 -3.87
CA LEU A 120 14.18 0.46 -4.43
C LEU A 120 14.28 0.48 -5.97
N VAL A 121 13.58 1.43 -6.61
CA VAL A 121 13.65 1.66 -8.06
C VAL A 121 15.06 2.07 -8.50
N SER A 122 15.71 2.98 -7.76
CA SER A 122 17.05 3.49 -8.13
C SER A 122 18.17 2.46 -8.03
N ARG A 123 18.01 1.43 -7.19
CA ARG A 123 18.96 0.31 -7.09
C ARG A 123 18.98 -0.59 -8.33
N ARG A 124 18.04 -0.42 -9.28
CA ARG A 124 18.00 -1.10 -10.59
C ARG A 124 18.29 -2.62 -10.54
N ARG A 125 17.83 -3.33 -9.51
CA ARG A 125 17.61 -4.77 -9.69
C ARG A 125 16.39 -4.89 -10.59
N ALA A 126 16.53 -5.54 -11.75
CA ALA A 126 15.41 -6.01 -12.55
C ALA A 126 14.67 -7.07 -11.74
N SER A 127 13.96 -6.61 -10.71
CA SER A 127 13.23 -7.40 -9.76
C SER A 127 11.82 -7.55 -10.30
N ASP A 128 11.28 -8.77 -10.25
CA ASP A 128 9.89 -9.07 -10.61
C ASP A 128 8.88 -8.24 -9.79
N MET A 129 9.35 -7.54 -8.74
CA MET A 129 8.55 -6.66 -7.87
C MET A 129 8.41 -5.22 -8.37
N MET A 130 9.04 -4.83 -9.49
CA MET A 130 9.06 -3.42 -9.90
C MET A 130 7.65 -2.87 -10.22
N SER A 131 6.80 -3.68 -10.87
CA SER A 131 5.39 -3.35 -11.10
C SER A 131 4.62 -3.13 -9.79
N LEU A 132 4.87 -3.98 -8.78
CA LEU A 132 4.29 -3.86 -7.44
C LEU A 132 4.72 -2.56 -6.76
N VAL A 133 6.00 -2.22 -6.81
CA VAL A 133 6.53 -0.99 -6.20
C VAL A 133 5.97 0.27 -6.88
N LEU A 134 5.85 0.27 -8.21
CA LEU A 134 5.23 1.34 -8.96
C LEU A 134 3.74 1.49 -8.60
N LEU A 135 3.00 0.38 -8.51
CA LEU A 135 1.60 0.40 -8.09
C LEU A 135 1.44 0.94 -6.65
N ARG A 136 2.32 0.55 -5.72
CA ARG A 136 2.31 1.09 -4.35
C ARG A 136 2.62 2.58 -4.31
N SER A 137 3.56 3.04 -5.14
CA SER A 137 3.88 4.46 -5.30
C SER A 137 2.70 5.24 -5.87
N ALA A 138 2.01 4.69 -6.88
CA ALA A 138 0.79 5.28 -7.42
C ALA A 138 -0.28 5.44 -6.34
N ARG A 139 -0.57 4.37 -5.59
CA ARG A 139 -1.54 4.41 -4.49
C ARG A 139 -1.18 5.44 -3.41
N ALA A 140 0.09 5.56 -3.05
CA ALA A 140 0.55 6.58 -2.10
C ALA A 140 0.33 8.00 -2.66
N ASN A 141 0.64 8.23 -3.93
CA ASN A 141 0.35 9.49 -4.61
C ASN A 141 -1.16 9.79 -4.68
N LEU A 142 -2.02 8.80 -4.93
CA LEU A 142 -3.48 8.96 -4.87
C LEU A 142 -3.93 9.42 -3.48
N LYS A 143 -3.41 8.79 -2.41
CA LYS A 143 -3.70 9.19 -1.02
C LYS A 143 -3.21 10.61 -0.67
N LEU A 144 -2.18 11.08 -1.35
CA LEU A 144 -1.64 12.43 -1.21
C LEU A 144 -2.32 13.46 -2.14
N GLY A 145 -3.26 13.04 -3.00
CA GLY A 145 -3.87 13.93 -4.00
C GLY A 145 -2.93 14.32 -5.15
N ARG A 146 -1.85 13.56 -5.36
CA ARG A 146 -0.84 13.77 -6.39
C ARG A 146 -1.17 12.96 -7.65
N TRP A 147 -2.28 13.27 -8.30
CA TRP A 147 -2.83 12.38 -9.33
C TRP A 147 -2.01 12.31 -10.60
N ASN A 148 -1.29 13.38 -10.97
CA ASN A 148 -0.36 13.33 -12.11
C ASN A 148 0.77 12.32 -11.85
N GLN A 149 1.40 12.37 -10.67
CA GLN A 149 2.42 11.42 -10.28
C GLN A 149 1.86 10.00 -10.12
N ALA A 150 0.62 9.87 -9.63
CA ALA A 150 -0.05 8.57 -9.58
C ALA A 150 -0.27 8.00 -10.99
N ARG A 151 -0.82 8.81 -11.91
CA ARG A 151 -1.06 8.45 -13.31
C ARG A 151 0.24 8.05 -14.01
N GLU A 152 1.30 8.83 -13.86
CA GLU A 152 2.61 8.51 -14.43
C GLU A 152 3.11 7.13 -13.96
N ALA A 153 3.04 6.84 -12.65
CA ALA A 153 3.44 5.55 -12.12
C ALA A 153 2.56 4.39 -12.63
N LEU A 154 1.25 4.60 -12.77
CA LEU A 154 0.33 3.60 -13.31
C LEU A 154 0.56 3.35 -14.80
N GLU A 155 0.80 4.40 -15.59
CA GLU A 155 1.16 4.32 -17.01
C GLU A 155 2.47 3.55 -17.19
N GLN A 156 3.45 3.76 -16.31
CA GLN A 156 4.68 2.94 -16.30
C GLN A 156 4.39 1.45 -16.05
N VAL A 157 3.48 1.12 -15.11
CA VAL A 157 3.07 -0.29 -14.89
C VAL A 157 2.49 -0.88 -16.18
N VAL A 158 1.56 -0.19 -16.82
CA VAL A 158 0.87 -0.70 -18.02
C VAL A 158 1.81 -0.79 -19.22
N ALA A 159 2.72 0.18 -19.39
CA ALA A 159 3.61 0.24 -20.55
C ALA A 159 4.82 -0.70 -20.43
N GLN A 160 5.40 -0.81 -19.22
CA GLN A 160 6.64 -1.58 -19.01
C GLN A 160 6.39 -2.99 -18.49
N TYR A 161 5.26 -3.23 -17.82
CA TYR A 161 4.93 -4.51 -17.18
C TYR A 161 3.51 -4.98 -17.55
N PRO A 162 3.13 -5.03 -18.85
CA PRO A 162 1.75 -5.28 -19.29
C PRO A 162 1.15 -6.61 -18.82
N ASP A 163 2.01 -7.61 -18.57
CA ASP A 163 1.65 -8.98 -18.17
C ASP A 163 1.77 -9.22 -16.65
N SER A 164 2.11 -8.19 -15.86
CA SER A 164 2.22 -8.34 -14.41
C SER A 164 0.84 -8.44 -13.74
N PHE A 165 0.79 -9.01 -12.53
CA PHE A 165 -0.43 -9.06 -11.71
C PHE A 165 -1.00 -7.67 -11.40
N GLU A 166 -0.16 -6.63 -11.40
CA GLU A 166 -0.55 -5.25 -11.13
C GLU A 166 -1.16 -4.53 -12.33
N ALA A 167 -0.85 -4.93 -13.56
CA ALA A 167 -1.29 -4.21 -14.75
C ALA A 167 -2.82 -4.06 -14.88
N PRO A 168 -3.66 -5.08 -14.57
CA PRO A 168 -5.12 -4.90 -14.55
C PRO A 168 -5.57 -3.85 -13.53
N VAL A 169 -4.99 -3.85 -12.33
CA VAL A 169 -5.30 -2.87 -11.28
C VAL A 169 -4.86 -1.48 -11.71
N ALA A 170 -3.70 -1.36 -12.37
CA ALA A 170 -3.21 -0.09 -12.86
C ALA A 170 -4.13 0.51 -13.94
N ARG A 171 -4.60 -0.31 -14.89
CA ARG A 171 -5.60 0.10 -15.90
C ARG A 171 -6.89 0.60 -15.25
N GLN A 172 -7.42 -0.15 -14.27
CA GLN A 172 -8.62 0.27 -13.54
C GLN A 172 -8.44 1.63 -12.87
N LEU A 173 -7.32 1.84 -12.17
CA LEU A 173 -7.04 3.11 -11.48
C LEU A 173 -6.82 4.28 -12.46
N LEU A 174 -6.35 4.03 -13.69
CA LEU A 174 -6.20 5.06 -14.72
C LEU A 174 -7.54 5.54 -15.28
N ASP A 175 -8.52 4.65 -15.34
CA ASP A 175 -9.89 4.94 -15.80
C ASP A 175 -10.70 5.74 -14.76
N GLU A 176 -10.32 5.66 -13.48
CA GLU A 176 -10.94 6.45 -12.41
C GLU A 176 -10.66 7.95 -12.63
N LYS A 177 -11.74 8.72 -12.85
CA LYS A 177 -11.65 10.18 -12.97
C LYS A 177 -11.43 10.80 -11.59
N GLN A 178 -10.19 11.15 -11.28
CA GLN A 178 -9.84 11.93 -10.11
C GLN A 178 -9.48 13.36 -10.53
N TYR A 179 -10.17 14.35 -9.95
CA TYR A 179 -9.90 15.76 -10.20
C TYR A 179 -10.29 16.63 -9.00
N PHE A 180 -9.62 17.78 -8.87
CA PHE A 180 -9.87 18.78 -7.84
C PHE A 180 -10.82 19.76 -8.47
N SER A 181 -11.68 20.32 -7.64
CA SER A 181 -12.61 21.36 -8.06
C SER A 181 -12.76 22.37 -6.93
N VAL A 182 -12.92 23.64 -7.27
CA VAL A 182 -13.14 24.69 -6.29
C VAL A 182 -14.63 24.96 -6.23
N GLN A 183 -15.25 24.68 -5.09
CA GLN A 183 -16.64 25.07 -4.86
C GLN A 183 -16.69 26.57 -4.59
N VAL A 184 -17.59 27.25 -5.30
CA VAL A 184 -17.78 28.71 -5.22
C VAL A 184 -19.16 29.13 -4.71
N GLY A 185 -20.04 28.16 -4.47
CA GLY A 185 -21.36 28.40 -3.90
C GLY A 185 -22.14 27.11 -3.68
N ALA A 186 -23.15 27.19 -2.81
CA ALA A 186 -24.14 26.13 -2.58
C ALA A 186 -25.52 26.80 -2.47
N PHE A 187 -26.44 26.44 -3.37
CA PHE A 187 -27.74 27.10 -3.50
C PHE A 187 -28.87 26.11 -3.25
N GLY A 188 -29.93 26.53 -2.58
CA GLY A 188 -31.19 25.76 -2.54
C GLY A 188 -32.06 25.97 -3.78
N ASP A 189 -31.77 27.00 -4.56
CA ASP A 189 -32.45 27.34 -5.82
C ASP A 189 -31.55 26.99 -7.01
N GLU A 190 -32.06 26.16 -7.91
CA GLU A 190 -31.34 25.68 -9.09
C GLU A 190 -31.03 26.82 -10.09
N GLY A 191 -31.97 27.77 -10.24
CA GLY A 191 -31.84 28.91 -11.16
C GLY A 191 -30.66 29.81 -10.80
N ARG A 192 -30.46 30.09 -9.52
CA ARG A 192 -29.31 30.84 -8.99
C ARG A 192 -27.99 30.11 -9.25
N ALA A 193 -27.96 28.80 -9.06
CA ALA A 193 -26.76 28.00 -9.35
C ALA A 193 -26.41 28.06 -10.84
N HIS A 194 -27.40 27.90 -11.73
CA HIS A 194 -27.19 28.03 -13.18
C HIS A 194 -26.76 29.42 -13.61
N GLN A 195 -27.29 30.47 -12.98
CA GLN A 195 -26.85 31.83 -13.25
C GLN A 195 -25.37 32.00 -12.91
N LEU A 196 -24.93 31.56 -11.73
CA LEU A 196 -23.52 31.61 -11.36
C LEU A 196 -22.63 30.80 -12.32
N VAL A 197 -23.07 29.61 -12.74
CA VAL A 197 -22.34 28.84 -13.76
C VAL A 197 -22.18 29.61 -15.06
N ARG A 198 -23.24 30.24 -15.57
CA ARG A 198 -23.16 31.06 -16.80
C ARG A 198 -22.21 32.24 -16.64
N ASP A 199 -22.26 32.92 -15.51
CA ASP A 199 -21.40 34.08 -15.23
C ASP A 199 -19.91 33.67 -15.19
N LEU A 200 -19.60 32.54 -14.55
CA LEU A 200 -18.24 31.98 -14.51
C LEU A 200 -17.77 31.50 -15.88
N ASN A 201 -18.61 30.79 -16.63
CA ASN A 201 -18.28 30.34 -17.99
C ASN A 201 -18.04 31.53 -18.94
N THR A 202 -18.80 32.62 -18.79
CA THR A 202 -18.60 33.85 -19.58
C THR A 202 -17.25 34.53 -19.26
N ARG A 203 -16.73 34.32 -18.05
CA ARG A 203 -15.40 34.77 -17.62
C ARG A 203 -14.26 33.82 -18.04
N GLY A 204 -14.58 32.75 -18.76
CA GLY A 204 -13.61 31.74 -19.20
C GLY A 204 -13.27 30.67 -18.15
N GLU A 205 -13.99 30.63 -17.04
CA GLU A 205 -13.83 29.57 -16.03
C GLU A 205 -14.75 28.39 -16.35
N TYR A 206 -14.24 27.15 -16.31
CA TYR A 206 -15.09 25.98 -16.50
C TYR A 206 -15.88 25.67 -15.22
N ALA A 207 -17.15 26.07 -15.16
CA ALA A 207 -18.04 25.87 -14.02
C ALA A 207 -19.16 24.86 -14.32
N TYR A 208 -19.56 24.09 -13.30
CA TYR A 208 -20.63 23.10 -13.37
C TYR A 208 -21.30 22.91 -12.00
N ILE A 209 -22.45 22.23 -11.99
CA ILE A 209 -23.24 21.97 -10.77
C ILE A 209 -23.08 20.51 -10.35
N ILE A 210 -23.02 20.29 -9.03
CA ILE A 210 -23.20 19.00 -8.39
C ILE A 210 -24.41 19.10 -7.46
N GLU A 211 -25.36 18.18 -7.61
CA GLU A 211 -26.44 18.00 -6.65
C GLU A 211 -25.95 17.24 -5.42
N ALA A 212 -26.24 17.77 -4.23
CA ALA A 212 -25.94 17.13 -2.96
C ALA A 212 -27.17 17.16 -2.05
N LYS A 213 -27.52 16.02 -1.46
CA LYS A 213 -28.55 15.96 -0.42
C LYS A 213 -27.98 16.45 0.91
N ALA A 214 -28.62 17.45 1.50
CA ALA A 214 -28.36 17.91 2.85
C ALA A 214 -28.91 16.91 3.89
N ALA A 215 -28.45 17.01 5.13
CA ALA A 215 -28.85 16.11 6.21
C ALA A 215 -30.36 16.15 6.52
N ASP A 216 -31.03 17.25 6.20
CA ASP A 216 -32.48 17.45 6.34
C ASP A 216 -33.28 17.01 5.10
N GLY A 217 -32.63 16.37 4.12
CA GLY A 217 -33.26 15.88 2.90
C GLY A 217 -33.40 16.92 1.78
N ARG A 218 -33.06 18.19 2.00
CA ARG A 218 -33.07 19.21 0.94
C ARG A 218 -31.97 18.96 -0.08
N VAL A 219 -32.24 19.24 -1.34
CA VAL A 219 -31.22 19.23 -2.40
C VAL A 219 -30.52 20.59 -2.42
N LEU A 220 -29.19 20.56 -2.44
CA LEU A 220 -28.34 21.72 -2.65
C LEU A 220 -27.60 21.59 -3.97
N TYR A 221 -27.62 22.66 -4.75
CA TYR A 221 -26.89 22.80 -6.00
C TYR A 221 -25.54 23.47 -5.71
N ARG A 222 -24.47 22.67 -5.66
CA ARG A 222 -23.11 23.13 -5.39
C ARG A 222 -22.44 23.50 -6.70
N VAL A 223 -22.07 24.77 -6.86
CA VAL A 223 -21.35 25.24 -8.04
C VAL A 223 -19.86 25.01 -7.82
N ARG A 224 -19.25 24.22 -8.71
CA ARG A 224 -17.84 23.90 -8.69
C ARG A 224 -17.16 24.38 -9.97
N VAL A 225 -15.89 24.73 -9.85
CA VAL A 225 -15.06 25.26 -10.94
C VAL A 225 -13.81 24.40 -11.10
N GLY A 226 -13.49 24.09 -12.35
CA GLY A 226 -12.31 23.34 -12.74
C GLY A 226 -12.44 21.83 -12.56
N LYS A 227 -11.64 21.10 -13.34
CA LYS A 227 -11.32 19.68 -13.18
C LYS A 227 -9.80 19.57 -13.20
N LEU A 228 -9.21 19.93 -12.08
CA LEU A 228 -7.77 20.13 -11.95
C LEU A 228 -7.10 18.82 -11.57
N THR A 229 -5.82 18.68 -11.89
CA THR A 229 -5.10 17.41 -11.73
C THR A 229 -4.14 17.40 -10.53
N SER A 230 -3.96 18.55 -9.89
CA SER A 230 -3.13 18.70 -8.70
C SER A 230 -3.72 19.68 -7.69
N LEU A 231 -3.34 19.51 -6.41
CA LEU A 231 -3.75 20.43 -5.34
C LEU A 231 -3.15 21.83 -5.52
N GLU A 232 -1.98 21.91 -6.14
CA GLU A 232 -1.33 23.19 -6.46
C GLU A 232 -2.14 23.98 -7.49
N GLU A 233 -2.55 23.34 -8.58
CA GLU A 233 -3.48 23.93 -9.55
C GLU A 233 -4.78 24.38 -8.88
N ALA A 234 -5.31 23.57 -7.96
CA ALA A 234 -6.53 23.88 -7.21
C ALA A 234 -6.38 25.12 -6.33
N ARG A 235 -5.24 25.28 -5.65
CA ARG A 235 -4.91 26.48 -4.87
C ARG A 235 -4.74 27.72 -5.76
N GLY A 236 -4.15 27.56 -6.93
CA GLY A 236 -4.05 28.62 -7.93
C GLY A 236 -5.43 29.10 -8.40
N LEU A 237 -6.32 28.16 -8.74
CA LEU A 237 -7.70 28.47 -9.11
C LEU A 237 -8.48 29.10 -7.94
N GLU A 238 -8.35 28.56 -6.73
CA GLU A 238 -8.97 29.07 -5.52
C GLU A 238 -8.58 30.54 -5.26
N SER A 239 -7.29 30.86 -5.31
CA SER A 239 -6.79 32.22 -5.12
C SER A 239 -7.39 33.20 -6.14
N ARG A 240 -7.47 32.79 -7.41
CA ARG A 240 -8.07 33.60 -8.48
C ARG A 240 -9.57 33.83 -8.26
N LEU A 241 -10.32 32.78 -7.93
CA LEU A 241 -11.77 32.86 -7.70
C LEU A 241 -12.10 33.67 -6.43
N SER A 242 -11.30 33.52 -5.37
CA SER A 242 -11.38 34.36 -4.17
C SER A 242 -11.10 35.82 -4.49
N GLY A 243 -10.14 36.10 -5.38
CA GLY A 243 -9.88 37.44 -5.92
C GLY A 243 -11.06 38.07 -6.67
N PHE A 244 -11.98 37.26 -7.21
CA PHE A 244 -13.25 37.73 -7.77
C PHE A 244 -14.35 37.94 -6.73
N GLY A 245 -14.08 37.65 -5.45
CA GLY A 245 -15.02 37.80 -4.34
C GLY A 245 -15.86 36.57 -4.05
N TYR A 246 -15.57 35.42 -4.67
CA TYR A 246 -16.33 34.19 -4.39
C TYR A 246 -15.85 33.52 -3.09
N PRO A 247 -16.76 33.00 -2.24
CA PRO A 247 -16.37 32.08 -1.18
C PRO A 247 -15.83 30.80 -1.82
N THR A 248 -14.68 30.30 -1.38
CA THR A 248 -14.00 29.18 -2.04
C THR A 248 -13.69 28.04 -1.09
N LEU A 249 -13.79 26.80 -1.60
CA LEU A 249 -13.36 25.58 -0.91
C LEU A 249 -12.91 24.53 -1.93
N ILE A 250 -11.68 24.03 -1.78
CA ILE A 250 -11.15 22.94 -2.63
C ILE A 250 -11.74 21.58 -2.23
N TYR A 251 -12.16 20.81 -3.24
CA TYR A 251 -12.70 19.45 -3.18
C TYR A 251 -11.86 18.52 -4.08
N PRO A 252 -11.74 17.22 -3.77
CA PRO A 252 -12.77 16.24 -4.14
C PRO A 252 -13.99 16.25 -3.21
#